data_AF-A0A7S1HXE5-F1
#
_entry.id   AF-A0A7S1HXE5-F1
#
_cell.length_a   1.000
_cell.length_b   1.000
_cell.length_c   1.000
_cell.angle_alpha   90.00
_cell.angle_beta   90.00
_cell.angle_gamma   90.00
#
_symmetry.space_group_name_H-M   'P 1'
#
loop_
_entity.id
_entity.type
_entity.pdbx_description
1 polymer ?
#
loop_
_entity_poly.entity_id
_entity_poly.type
_entity_poly.pdbx_seq_one_letter_code
_entity_poly.pdbx_strand_id
1 'polypeptide(L)'
;DHAGPGPAHPRAHVLHARTLELLRAVGLQDEVIHRMPPLEQWKHFRYCSTLLGDEFLSVDHFDDPGYANLQQNSPAQGIAHLMQPELETMLQREARRYEEGGLASFLNSFECTQLHTQCPTSHHVVADFIRTDGCASHLQVKARFLISADGAHSRIRSQCRIAVQGEPCLEDFVSIHFHCPGLWQLMGPDRGAMLYFVFNSTQVAVVIAHDMCKGEYVAQVPYFKPIESISDFTEERCCNLIQSIIGASDVPFTIRSIRGWEMHAYVAERFRDGNVFLIGD
;
A
#
# COMPACT_ATOMS: atom_id res chain seq x y z
N ASP A 1 4.21 3.17 12.36
CA ASP A 1 2.80 3.27 11.89
C ASP A 1 2.04 1.96 11.65
N HIS A 2 2.45 0.85 12.26
CA HIS A 2 1.70 -0.42 12.24
C HIS A 2 1.55 -0.96 13.66
N ALA A 3 0.61 -0.42 14.44
CA ALA A 3 0.18 -1.05 15.70
C ALA A 3 -1.18 -0.50 16.13
N GLY A 4 -2.25 -1.08 15.61
CA GLY A 4 -3.61 -0.91 16.11
C GLY A 4 -4.42 -2.18 15.81
N PRO A 5 -5.32 -2.62 16.70
CA PRO A 5 -6.03 -3.91 16.58
C PRO A 5 -7.17 -3.90 15.54
N GLY A 6 -7.16 -2.97 14.58
CA GLY A 6 -8.11 -2.91 13.47
C GLY A 6 -7.58 -3.61 12.21
N PRO A 7 -8.44 -3.90 11.22
CA PRO A 7 -7.95 -4.35 9.91
C PRO A 7 -6.94 -3.34 9.38
N ALA A 8 -5.78 -3.83 8.92
CA ALA A 8 -4.73 -2.97 8.41
C ALA A 8 -5.25 -2.15 7.23
N HIS A 9 -5.02 -0.83 7.25
CA HIS A 9 -5.44 0.08 6.20
C HIS A 9 -4.84 -0.37 4.86
N PRO A 10 -5.65 -0.74 3.85
CA PRO A 10 -5.15 -1.11 2.54
C PRO A 10 -4.37 0.06 1.92
N ARG A 11 -3.20 -0.25 1.35
CA ARG A 11 -2.32 0.71 0.69
C ARG A 11 -2.13 0.28 -0.76
N ALA A 12 -0.97 -0.30 -1.09
CA ALA A 12 -0.72 -0.84 -2.42
C ALA A 12 -1.68 -2.01 -2.72
N HIS A 13 -2.06 -2.14 -4.00
CA HIS A 13 -2.95 -3.22 -4.43
C HIS A 13 -2.59 -3.84 -5.80
N VAL A 14 -1.86 -3.13 -6.66
CA VAL A 14 -1.46 -3.67 -7.98
C VAL A 14 -0.13 -4.40 -7.85
N LEU A 15 -0.08 -5.64 -8.33
CA LEU A 15 1.15 -6.40 -8.51
C LEU A 15 1.36 -6.62 -10.01
N HIS A 16 2.41 -6.02 -10.56
CA HIS A 16 2.77 -6.21 -11.97
C HIS A 16 3.41 -7.59 -12.22
N ALA A 17 3.48 -8.00 -13.49
CA ALA A 17 4.01 -9.29 -13.91
C ALA A 17 5.39 -9.59 -13.33
N ARG A 18 6.29 -8.60 -13.27
CA ARG A 18 7.62 -8.82 -12.68
C ARG A 18 7.56 -9.20 -11.20
N THR A 19 6.64 -8.60 -10.44
CA THR A 19 6.40 -8.99 -9.04
C THR A 19 5.82 -10.40 -8.96
N LEU A 20 4.88 -10.74 -9.85
CA LEU A 20 4.32 -12.10 -9.91
C LEU A 20 5.37 -13.15 -10.29
N GLU A 21 6.33 -12.85 -11.17
CA GLU A 21 7.46 -13.74 -11.47
C GLU A 21 8.33 -14.03 -10.23
N LEU A 22 8.59 -13.01 -9.42
CA LEU A 22 9.32 -13.17 -8.15
C LEU A 22 8.50 -13.98 -7.14
N LEU A 23 7.19 -13.72 -7.06
CA LEU A 23 6.28 -14.50 -6.21
C LEU A 23 6.16 -15.95 -6.68
N ARG A 24 6.25 -16.21 -7.98
CA ARG A 24 6.30 -17.56 -8.56
C ARG A 24 7.57 -18.29 -8.12
N ALA A 25 8.72 -17.61 -8.11
CA ALA A 25 9.98 -18.21 -7.66
C ALA A 25 9.95 -18.65 -6.19
N VAL A 26 9.11 -18.01 -5.35
CA VAL A 26 8.89 -18.39 -3.96
C VAL A 26 7.59 -19.18 -3.72
N GLY A 27 6.90 -19.62 -4.78
CA GLY A 27 5.74 -20.50 -4.70
C GLY A 27 4.42 -19.83 -4.30
N LEU A 28 4.32 -18.50 -4.36
CA LEU A 28 3.15 -17.73 -3.90
C LEU A 28 2.21 -17.28 -5.02
N GLN A 29 2.63 -17.35 -6.28
CA GLN A 29 1.85 -16.81 -7.41
C GLN A 29 0.43 -17.39 -7.48
N ASP A 30 0.28 -18.70 -7.37
CA ASP A 30 -1.03 -19.35 -7.58
C ASP A 30 -2.03 -18.99 -6.48
N GLU A 31 -1.56 -18.80 -5.23
CA GLU A 31 -2.41 -18.30 -4.16
C GLU A 31 -2.81 -16.84 -4.38
N VAL A 32 -1.90 -15.99 -4.86
CA VAL A 32 -2.24 -14.60 -5.21
C VAL A 32 -3.36 -14.60 -6.23
N ILE A 33 -3.21 -15.37 -7.32
CA ILE A 33 -4.21 -15.45 -8.39
C ILE A 33 -5.56 -15.93 -7.86
N HIS A 34 -5.56 -16.95 -6.99
CA HIS A 34 -6.80 -17.50 -6.43
C HIS A 34 -7.55 -16.52 -5.51
N ARG A 35 -6.85 -15.58 -4.89
CA ARG A 35 -7.44 -14.56 -4.01
C ARG A 35 -7.95 -13.33 -4.74
N MET A 36 -7.58 -13.13 -6.00
CA MET A 36 -8.02 -11.97 -6.76
C MET A 36 -9.53 -12.02 -7.03
N PRO A 37 -10.20 -10.87 -7.09
CA PRO A 37 -11.54 -10.82 -7.65
C PRO A 37 -11.52 -11.24 -9.13
N PRO A 38 -12.63 -11.77 -9.67
CA PRO A 38 -12.78 -12.03 -11.10
C PRO A 38 -12.42 -10.79 -11.94
N LEU A 39 -11.72 -10.98 -13.05
CA LEU A 39 -11.19 -9.88 -13.88
C LEU A 39 -12.24 -8.83 -14.25
N GLU A 40 -13.46 -9.27 -14.59
CA GLU A 40 -14.58 -8.38 -14.92
C GLU A 40 -14.95 -7.38 -13.82
N GLN A 41 -14.64 -7.69 -12.56
CA GLN A 41 -14.93 -6.82 -11.43
C GLN A 41 -13.91 -5.69 -11.27
N TRP A 42 -12.74 -5.76 -11.92
CA TRP A 42 -11.67 -4.80 -11.69
C TRP A 42 -10.89 -4.35 -12.93
N LYS A 43 -11.15 -4.91 -14.12
CA LYS A 43 -10.43 -4.55 -15.35
C LYS A 43 -10.65 -3.13 -15.87
N HIS A 44 -11.60 -2.37 -15.32
CA HIS A 44 -11.88 -1.01 -15.77
C HIS A 44 -11.32 0.06 -14.83
N PHE A 45 -11.02 1.22 -15.42
CA PHE A 45 -11.00 2.52 -14.76
C PHE A 45 -12.23 3.31 -15.21
N ARG A 46 -13.02 3.81 -14.26
CA ARG A 46 -14.27 4.52 -14.56
C ARG A 46 -14.20 5.96 -14.11
N TYR A 47 -14.76 6.85 -14.90
CA TYR A 47 -14.89 8.28 -14.62
C TYR A 47 -16.37 8.57 -14.49
N CYS A 48 -16.81 9.06 -13.33
CA CYS A 48 -18.23 9.23 -13.05
C CYS A 48 -18.50 10.46 -12.17
N SER A 49 -19.77 10.86 -12.14
CA SER A 49 -20.25 11.91 -11.25
C SER A 49 -20.25 11.46 -9.79
N THR A 50 -20.78 10.26 -9.54
CA THR A 50 -20.79 9.54 -8.26
C THR A 50 -20.77 8.03 -8.55
N LEU A 51 -20.57 7.19 -7.54
CA LEU A 51 -20.54 5.72 -7.74
C LEU A 51 -21.89 5.17 -8.24
N LEU A 52 -23.01 5.73 -7.78
CA LEU A 52 -24.37 5.37 -8.21
C LEU A 52 -24.93 6.27 -9.32
N GLY A 53 -24.17 7.28 -9.75
CA GLY A 53 -24.60 8.27 -10.74
C GLY A 53 -24.11 7.99 -12.16
N ASP A 54 -24.15 9.03 -12.97
CA ASP A 54 -23.77 9.02 -14.37
C ASP A 54 -22.29 8.69 -14.55
N GLU A 55 -22.02 7.78 -15.48
CA GLU A 55 -20.68 7.44 -15.95
C GLU A 55 -20.36 8.27 -17.19
N PHE A 56 -19.19 8.92 -17.18
CA PHE A 56 -18.69 9.73 -18.28
C PHE A 56 -17.82 8.90 -19.24
N LEU A 57 -16.99 8.02 -18.68
CA LEU A 57 -16.03 7.22 -19.43
C LEU A 57 -15.70 5.93 -18.65
N SER A 58 -15.48 4.84 -19.39
CA SER A 58 -14.89 3.61 -18.90
C SER A 58 -13.73 3.20 -19.80
N VAL A 59 -12.61 2.82 -19.19
CA VAL A 59 -11.39 2.38 -19.89
C VAL A 59 -11.03 0.99 -19.38
N ASP A 60 -11.01 0.00 -20.27
CA ASP A 60 -10.45 -1.32 -19.97
C ASP A 60 -8.92 -1.24 -20.02
N HIS A 61 -8.25 -1.34 -18.87
CA HIS A 61 -6.79 -1.24 -18.82
C HIS A 61 -6.07 -2.52 -19.26
N PHE A 62 -6.82 -3.55 -19.63
CA PHE A 62 -6.33 -4.77 -20.27
C PHE A 62 -6.47 -4.75 -21.79
N ASP A 63 -7.29 -3.84 -22.34
CA ASP A 63 -7.38 -3.58 -23.78
C ASP A 63 -6.24 -2.65 -24.25
N ASP A 64 -5.01 -3.03 -23.88
CA ASP A 64 -3.79 -2.31 -24.21
C ASP A 64 -2.81 -3.25 -24.94
N PRO A 65 -2.23 -2.84 -26.10
CA PRO A 65 -1.24 -3.65 -26.80
C PRO A 65 -0.02 -4.04 -25.94
N GLY A 66 0.33 -3.20 -24.96
CA GLY A 66 1.38 -3.48 -23.98
C GLY A 66 1.01 -4.63 -23.04
N TYR A 67 -0.26 -4.79 -22.67
CA TYR A 67 -0.70 -5.96 -21.89
C TYR A 67 -0.58 -7.26 -22.69
N ALA A 68 -0.97 -7.26 -23.97
CA ALA A 68 -0.78 -8.41 -24.84
C ALA A 68 0.70 -8.77 -24.99
N ASN A 69 1.58 -7.77 -25.10
CA ASN A 69 3.03 -7.97 -25.12
C ASN A 69 3.55 -8.56 -23.79
N LEU A 70 3.04 -8.08 -22.66
CA LEU A 70 3.39 -8.59 -21.33
C LEU A 70 3.07 -10.07 -21.18
N GLN A 71 1.88 -10.49 -21.62
CA GLN A 71 1.42 -11.88 -21.60
C GLN A 71 2.29 -12.80 -22.47
N GLN A 72 2.82 -12.30 -23.58
CA GLN A 72 3.71 -13.07 -24.45
C GLN A 72 5.11 -13.24 -23.88
N ASN A 73 5.59 -12.28 -23.07
CA ASN A 73 6.98 -12.20 -22.63
C ASN A 73 7.21 -12.56 -21.16
N SER A 74 6.15 -12.77 -20.36
CA SER A 74 6.25 -13.17 -18.96
C SER A 74 5.67 -14.57 -18.74
N PRO A 75 6.35 -15.45 -17.97
CA PRO A 75 5.77 -16.72 -17.53
C PRO A 75 4.74 -16.55 -16.40
N ALA A 76 4.60 -15.34 -15.85
CA ALA A 76 3.61 -15.03 -14.82
C ALA A 76 2.27 -14.63 -15.44
N GLN A 77 1.17 -14.89 -14.72
CA GLN A 77 -0.19 -14.60 -15.19
C GLN A 77 -0.54 -13.10 -15.07
N GLY A 78 0.15 -12.24 -15.82
CA GLY A 78 -0.26 -10.85 -16.05
C GLY A 78 -0.10 -9.90 -14.85
N ILE A 79 -1.20 -9.22 -14.50
CA ILE A 79 -1.28 -8.25 -13.41
C ILE A 79 -2.23 -8.82 -12.36
N ALA A 80 -1.94 -8.58 -11.09
CA ALA A 80 -2.82 -8.96 -9.99
C ALA A 80 -3.32 -7.74 -9.21
N HIS A 81 -4.56 -7.85 -8.73
CA HIS A 81 -5.20 -6.89 -7.83
C HIS A 81 -5.46 -7.56 -6.48
N LEU A 82 -4.61 -7.25 -5.49
CA LEU A 82 -4.64 -7.86 -4.17
C LEU A 82 -4.20 -6.85 -3.11
N MET A 83 -4.98 -6.69 -2.04
CA MET A 83 -4.66 -5.77 -0.96
C MET A 83 -3.30 -6.10 -0.32
N GLN A 84 -2.49 -5.07 -0.07
CA GLN A 84 -1.19 -5.23 0.60
C GLN A 84 -1.26 -6.03 1.91
N PRO A 85 -2.23 -5.84 2.84
CA PRO A 85 -2.33 -6.67 4.04
C PRO A 85 -2.49 -8.17 3.76
N GLU A 86 -3.17 -8.55 2.68
CA GLU A 86 -3.30 -9.96 2.29
C GLU A 86 -1.97 -10.51 1.78
N LEU A 87 -1.28 -9.75 0.91
CA LEU A 87 0.04 -10.12 0.43
C LEU A 87 1.07 -10.21 1.57
N GLU A 88 1.08 -9.24 2.48
CA GLU A 88 1.95 -9.22 3.66
C GLU A 88 1.71 -10.45 4.53
N THR A 89 0.45 -10.84 4.75
CA THR A 89 0.10 -12.05 5.49
C THR A 89 0.67 -13.30 4.82
N MET A 90 0.56 -13.40 3.50
CA MET A 90 1.11 -14.52 2.72
C MET A 90 2.65 -14.57 2.79
N LEU A 91 3.30 -13.42 2.61
CA LEU A 91 4.76 -13.29 2.70
C LEU A 91 5.26 -13.63 4.10
N GLN A 92 4.62 -13.12 5.15
CA GLN A 92 4.97 -13.44 6.54
C GLN A 92 4.83 -14.93 6.80
N ARG A 93 3.74 -15.56 6.34
CA ARG A 93 3.54 -17.00 6.51
C ARG A 93 4.66 -17.81 5.86
N GLU A 94 5.08 -17.47 4.63
CA GLU A 94 6.23 -18.16 4.03
C GLU A 94 7.53 -17.86 4.73
N ALA A 95 7.75 -16.61 5.15
CA ALA A 95 8.94 -16.22 5.88
C ALA A 95 9.08 -17.00 7.20
N ARG A 96 7.96 -17.26 7.91
CA ARG A 96 7.91 -18.08 9.13
C ARG A 96 8.34 -19.53 8.91
N ARG A 97 8.12 -20.13 7.73
CA ARG A 97 8.64 -21.48 7.44
C ARG A 97 10.17 -21.55 7.46
N TYR A 98 10.84 -20.47 7.05
CA TYR A 98 12.30 -20.39 7.15
C TYR A 98 12.77 -20.23 8.60
N GLU A 99 11.95 -19.63 9.47
CA GLU A 99 12.22 -19.59 10.91
C GLU A 99 12.08 -20.97 11.56
N GLU A 100 11.01 -21.71 11.24
CA GLU A 100 10.82 -23.09 11.69
C GLU A 100 11.96 -24.02 11.22
N GLY A 101 12.48 -23.78 10.02
CA GLY A 101 13.65 -24.46 9.47
C GLY A 101 15.01 -23.99 10.02
N GLY A 102 15.04 -23.01 10.92
CA GLY A 102 16.26 -22.48 11.54
C GLY A 102 17.14 -21.63 10.60
N LEU A 103 16.60 -21.19 9.46
CA LEU A 103 17.30 -20.34 8.48
C LEU A 103 17.08 -18.84 8.69
N ALA A 104 16.05 -18.48 9.45
CA ALA A 104 15.69 -17.09 9.77
C ALA A 104 15.26 -16.95 11.23
N SER A 105 15.17 -15.71 11.71
CA SER A 105 14.57 -15.38 13.01
C SER A 105 13.85 -14.05 12.91
N PHE A 106 12.62 -13.98 13.40
CA PHE A 106 11.79 -12.78 13.35
C PHE A 106 11.65 -12.17 14.73
N LEU A 107 12.13 -10.94 14.86
CA LEU A 107 11.97 -10.13 16.06
C LEU A 107 10.90 -9.07 15.79
N ASN A 108 9.69 -9.32 16.26
CA ASN A 108 8.58 -8.38 16.18
C ASN A 108 8.67 -7.35 17.30
N SER A 109 8.06 -6.17 17.08
CA SER A 109 8.01 -5.09 18.08
C SER A 109 9.39 -4.57 18.48
N PHE A 110 10.35 -4.56 17.54
CA PHE A 110 11.65 -3.91 17.69
C PHE A 110 11.81 -2.78 16.69
N GLU A 111 12.38 -1.66 17.15
CA GLU A 111 12.80 -0.55 16.29
C GLU A 111 14.33 -0.44 16.36
N CYS A 112 14.98 -0.34 15.19
CA CYS A 112 16.41 -0.01 15.16
C CYS A 112 16.60 1.46 15.51
N THR A 113 17.36 1.76 16.55
CA THR A 113 17.57 3.13 17.03
C THR A 113 18.87 3.73 16.55
N GLN A 114 19.93 2.92 16.46
CA GLN A 114 21.28 3.40 16.19
C GLN A 114 22.11 2.39 15.39
N LEU A 115 22.77 2.90 14.36
CA LEU A 115 23.86 2.26 13.64
C LEU A 115 25.18 2.73 14.24
N HIS A 116 26.01 1.76 14.61
CA HIS A 116 27.39 2.04 14.99
C HIS A 116 28.25 1.99 13.73
N THR A 117 28.59 3.17 13.21
CA THR A 117 29.42 3.31 12.00
C THR A 117 30.74 2.59 12.17
N GLN A 118 31.12 1.81 11.16
CA GLN A 118 32.34 1.03 11.18
C GLN A 118 33.52 1.82 10.62
N CYS A 119 34.69 1.62 11.23
CA CYS A 119 35.98 1.97 10.64
C CYS A 119 36.09 1.37 9.22
N PRO A 120 36.75 2.02 8.25
CA PRO A 120 36.82 1.55 6.85
C PRO A 120 37.33 0.10 6.67
N THR A 121 38.00 -0.45 7.68
CA THR A 121 38.59 -1.79 7.69
C THR A 121 37.66 -2.89 8.23
N SER A 122 36.48 -2.55 8.75
CA SER A 122 35.68 -3.52 9.47
C SER A 122 34.64 -4.22 8.58
N HIS A 123 34.48 -5.52 8.79
CA HIS A 123 33.71 -6.44 7.93
C HIS A 123 32.28 -6.71 8.40
N HIS A 124 31.72 -5.87 9.28
CA HIS A 124 30.40 -6.10 9.87
C HIS A 124 29.56 -4.82 9.92
N VAL A 125 28.41 -4.87 10.58
CA VAL A 125 27.56 -3.74 10.97
C VAL A 125 27.07 -4.09 12.37
N VAL A 126 27.04 -3.09 13.25
CA VAL A 126 26.45 -3.24 14.59
C VAL A 126 25.30 -2.26 14.69
N ALA A 127 24.13 -2.75 15.09
CA ALA A 127 22.92 -1.97 15.20
C ALA A 127 22.23 -2.25 16.55
N ASP A 128 21.75 -1.19 17.17
CA ASP A 128 20.98 -1.23 18.40
C ASP A 128 19.48 -1.22 18.09
N PHE A 129 18.74 -2.02 18.84
CA PHE A 129 17.30 -2.17 18.74
C PHE A 129 16.66 -2.03 20.11
N ILE A 130 15.49 -1.40 20.17
CA ILE A 130 14.66 -1.32 21.37
C ILE A 130 13.31 -1.96 21.12
N ARG A 131 12.71 -2.56 22.16
CA ARG A 131 11.32 -3.01 22.10
C ARG A 131 10.35 -1.83 22.09
N THR A 132 9.29 -1.93 21.29
CA THR A 132 8.24 -0.91 21.14
C THR A 132 6.95 -1.25 21.90
N ASP A 133 6.90 -2.40 22.58
CA ASP A 133 5.72 -2.89 23.31
C ASP A 133 5.76 -2.60 24.82
N GLY A 134 6.57 -1.61 25.22
CA GLY A 134 6.66 -1.12 26.60
C GLY A 134 7.57 -1.94 27.51
N CYS A 135 8.09 -3.07 27.06
CA CYS A 135 9.15 -3.78 27.78
C CYS A 135 10.50 -3.13 27.50
N ALA A 136 11.18 -2.62 28.52
CA ALA A 136 12.54 -2.09 28.38
C ALA A 136 13.51 -3.24 28.06
N SER A 137 13.76 -3.45 26.78
CA SER A 137 14.75 -4.39 26.28
C SER A 137 15.57 -3.71 25.20
N HIS A 138 16.88 -3.81 25.34
CA HIS A 138 17.86 -3.33 24.38
C HIS A 138 18.58 -4.53 23.80
N LEU A 139 18.62 -4.63 22.47
CA LEU A 139 19.28 -5.69 21.74
C LEU A 139 20.32 -5.07 20.81
N GLN A 140 21.56 -5.52 20.91
CA GLN A 140 22.59 -5.17 19.96
C GLN A 140 22.84 -6.35 19.03
N VAL A 141 22.72 -6.11 17.72
CA VAL A 141 22.91 -7.13 16.69
C VAL A 141 24.17 -6.81 15.89
N LYS A 142 25.05 -7.81 15.77
CA LYS A 142 26.23 -7.77 14.91
C LYS A 142 26.00 -8.67 13.70
N ALA A 143 26.01 -8.09 12.50
CA ALA A 143 25.77 -8.79 11.23
C ALA A 143 26.84 -8.44 10.19
N ARG A 144 27.01 -9.26 9.15
CA ARG A 144 27.91 -8.93 8.02
C ARG A 144 27.35 -7.81 7.16
N PHE A 145 26.03 -7.79 6.99
CA PHE A 145 25.29 -6.82 6.19
C PHE A 145 24.02 -6.41 6.94
N LEU A 146 23.56 -5.20 6.64
CA LEU A 146 22.25 -4.71 7.05
C LEU A 146 21.48 -4.27 5.80
N ILE A 147 20.27 -4.80 5.63
CA ILE A 147 19.35 -4.39 4.56
C ILE A 147 18.23 -3.61 5.24
N SER A 148 18.11 -2.34 4.92
CA SER A 148 17.07 -1.47 5.44
C SER A 148 15.86 -1.46 4.51
N ALA A 149 14.72 -1.84 5.07
CA ALA A 149 13.40 -1.76 4.45
C ALA A 149 12.44 -1.03 5.41
N ASP A 150 12.91 0.07 6.02
CA ASP A 150 12.24 0.82 7.08
C ASP A 150 11.34 1.96 6.57
N GLY A 151 11.15 2.05 5.25
CA GLY A 151 10.15 2.88 4.59
C GLY A 151 10.57 4.34 4.36
N ALA A 152 9.65 5.15 3.82
CA ALA A 152 9.91 6.52 3.35
C ALA A 152 10.65 7.43 4.34
N HIS A 153 10.36 7.28 5.65
CA HIS A 153 11.02 8.02 6.73
C HIS A 153 12.25 7.30 7.31
N SER A 154 12.95 6.52 6.47
CA SER A 154 14.07 5.66 6.84
C SER A 154 15.05 6.33 7.81
N ARG A 155 15.10 5.78 9.03
CA ARG A 155 16.03 6.19 10.08
C ARG A 155 17.44 5.76 9.69
N ILE A 156 17.58 4.58 9.09
CA ILE A 156 18.87 4.04 8.66
C ILE A 156 19.49 4.89 7.55
N ARG A 157 18.71 5.26 6.52
CA ARG A 157 19.17 6.18 5.46
C ARG A 157 19.71 7.48 6.05
N SER A 158 18.98 8.06 7.00
CA SER A 158 19.34 9.30 7.68
C SER A 158 20.65 9.16 8.46
N GLN A 159 20.86 8.04 9.16
CA GLN A 159 22.11 7.78 9.88
C GLN A 159 23.32 7.54 8.96
N CYS A 160 23.11 6.91 7.81
CA CYS A 160 24.10 6.81 6.73
C CYS A 160 24.33 8.15 5.99
N ARG A 161 23.62 9.22 6.37
CA ARG A 161 23.69 10.55 5.72
C ARG A 161 23.48 10.46 4.20
N ILE A 162 22.54 9.62 3.80
CA ILE A 162 22.16 9.46 2.40
C ILE A 162 21.03 10.45 2.13
N ALA A 163 21.27 11.42 1.25
CA ALA A 163 20.26 12.36 0.82
C ALA A 163 19.24 11.69 -0.11
N VAL A 164 18.06 12.30 -0.21
CA VAL A 164 17.07 12.00 -1.24
C VAL A 164 17.05 13.12 -2.27
N GLN A 165 16.83 12.76 -3.53
CA GLN A 165 16.64 13.67 -4.65
C GLN A 165 15.21 13.55 -5.16
N GLY A 166 14.68 14.64 -5.71
CA GLY A 166 13.36 14.68 -6.32
C GLY A 166 12.43 15.72 -5.71
N GLU A 167 11.14 15.60 -5.99
CA GLU A 167 10.14 16.63 -5.69
C GLU A 167 9.38 16.32 -4.40
N PRO A 168 9.43 17.20 -3.39
CA PRO A 168 8.64 17.07 -2.18
C PRO A 168 7.17 17.39 -2.46
N CYS A 169 6.26 16.68 -1.79
CA CYS A 169 4.85 17.04 -1.67
C CYS A 169 4.20 17.39 -3.03
N LEU A 170 4.10 16.38 -3.89
CA LEU A 170 3.39 16.49 -5.15
C LEU A 170 1.89 16.73 -4.91
N GLU A 171 1.32 16.07 -3.91
CA GLU A 171 -0.07 16.21 -3.52
C GLU A 171 -0.31 15.67 -2.11
N ASP A 172 -1.36 16.19 -1.47
CA ASP A 172 -1.80 15.82 -0.12
C ASP A 172 -3.15 15.09 -0.20
N PHE A 173 -3.23 13.87 0.33
CA PHE A 173 -4.46 13.07 0.32
C PHE A 173 -4.92 12.69 1.72
N VAL A 174 -6.24 12.70 1.93
CA VAL A 174 -6.88 11.90 2.95
C VAL A 174 -7.31 10.57 2.33
N SER A 175 -6.85 9.47 2.92
CA SER A 175 -7.23 8.11 2.57
C SER A 175 -8.26 7.61 3.57
N ILE A 176 -9.49 7.42 3.10
CA ILE A 176 -10.65 6.98 3.90
C ILE A 176 -10.97 5.54 3.51
N HIS A 177 -10.62 4.59 4.38
CA HIS A 177 -11.03 3.19 4.23
C HIS A 177 -12.43 3.02 4.78
N PHE A 178 -13.39 2.66 3.92
CA PHE A 178 -14.77 2.43 4.30
C PHE A 178 -15.26 1.06 3.81
N HIS A 179 -16.16 0.49 4.59
CA HIS A 179 -16.80 -0.79 4.31
C HIS A 179 -18.27 -0.57 3.96
N CYS A 180 -18.67 -0.92 2.74
CA CYS A 180 -20.03 -0.75 2.21
C CYS A 180 -20.49 -2.01 1.47
N PRO A 181 -21.05 -3.01 2.17
CA PRO A 181 -21.33 -4.33 1.60
C PRO A 181 -22.46 -4.36 0.56
N GLY A 182 -23.35 -3.35 0.58
CA GLY A 182 -24.48 -3.25 -0.37
C GLY A 182 -24.16 -2.46 -1.64
N LEU A 183 -23.00 -1.79 -1.71
CA LEU A 183 -22.71 -0.87 -2.81
C LEU A 183 -22.61 -1.57 -4.16
N TRP A 184 -22.01 -2.76 -4.19
CA TRP A 184 -21.85 -3.52 -5.43
C TRP A 184 -23.20 -3.89 -6.06
N GLN A 185 -24.15 -4.34 -5.24
CA GLN A 185 -25.48 -4.74 -5.68
C GLN A 185 -26.29 -3.54 -6.18
N LEU A 186 -26.08 -2.36 -5.59
CA LEU A 186 -26.72 -1.11 -6.02
C LEU A 186 -26.14 -0.60 -7.35
N MET A 187 -24.82 -0.72 -7.55
CA MET A 187 -24.16 -0.33 -8.79
C MET A 187 -24.53 -1.25 -9.96
N GLY A 188 -24.68 -2.55 -9.70
CA GLY A 188 -24.96 -3.56 -10.71
C GLY A 188 -23.71 -4.16 -11.36
N PRO A 189 -23.84 -5.33 -12.00
CA PRO A 189 -22.71 -6.16 -12.43
C PRO A 189 -21.83 -5.52 -13.51
N ASP A 190 -22.38 -4.61 -14.31
CA ASP A 190 -21.65 -3.97 -15.42
C ASP A 190 -20.79 -2.79 -14.96
N ARG A 191 -20.81 -2.45 -13.67
CA ARG A 191 -20.07 -1.32 -13.11
C ARG A 191 -18.72 -1.69 -12.50
N GLY A 192 -18.30 -2.95 -12.59
CA GLY A 192 -17.00 -3.42 -12.06
C GLY A 192 -15.81 -2.58 -12.56
N ALA A 193 -14.95 -2.16 -11.65
CA ALA A 193 -13.74 -1.38 -11.90
C ALA A 193 -12.79 -1.43 -10.70
N MET A 194 -11.48 -1.35 -10.97
CA MET A 194 -10.45 -1.21 -9.92
C MET A 194 -10.50 0.19 -9.32
N LEU A 195 -10.63 1.22 -10.17
CA LEU A 195 -10.61 2.62 -9.81
C LEU A 195 -11.85 3.34 -10.33
N TYR A 196 -12.44 4.18 -9.48
CA TYR A 196 -13.44 5.16 -9.87
C TYR A 196 -12.89 6.57 -9.62
N PHE A 197 -12.71 7.31 -10.69
CA PHE A 197 -12.43 8.74 -10.66
C PHE A 197 -13.76 9.48 -10.57
N VAL A 198 -14.04 10.02 -9.39
CA VAL A 198 -15.31 10.67 -9.06
C VAL A 198 -15.15 12.18 -9.17
N PHE A 199 -16.01 12.81 -9.96
CA PHE A 199 -16.05 14.27 -10.17
C PHE A 199 -17.46 14.80 -9.96
N ASN A 200 -17.69 15.45 -8.83
CA ASN A 200 -18.94 16.16 -8.60
C ASN A 200 -18.69 17.62 -8.18
N SER A 201 -19.76 18.39 -8.04
CA SER A 201 -19.69 19.82 -7.70
C SER A 201 -19.05 20.11 -6.34
N THR A 202 -18.88 19.09 -5.50
CA THR A 202 -18.35 19.23 -4.14
C THR A 202 -16.98 18.62 -3.96
N GLN A 203 -16.62 17.58 -4.73
CA GLN A 203 -15.43 16.75 -4.49
C GLN A 203 -14.84 16.20 -5.80
N VAL A 204 -13.51 16.02 -5.77
CA VAL A 204 -12.76 15.15 -6.68
C VAL A 204 -12.17 14.04 -5.84
N ALA A 205 -12.34 12.78 -6.23
CA ALA A 205 -11.82 11.65 -5.48
C ALA A 205 -11.43 10.49 -6.40
N VAL A 206 -10.50 9.66 -5.92
CA VAL A 206 -10.22 8.34 -6.49
C VAL A 206 -10.71 7.29 -5.51
N VAL A 207 -11.65 6.45 -5.91
CA VAL A 207 -12.11 5.32 -5.11
C VAL A 207 -11.45 4.05 -5.64
N ILE A 208 -10.67 3.41 -4.79
CA ILE A 208 -10.07 2.11 -5.03
C ILE A 208 -11.05 1.04 -4.51
N ALA A 209 -11.52 0.18 -5.41
CA ALA A 209 -12.34 -0.97 -5.03
C ALA A 209 -11.43 -2.18 -4.83
N HIS A 210 -11.08 -2.46 -3.57
CA HIS A 210 -10.20 -3.58 -3.24
C HIS A 210 -10.92 -4.93 -3.36
N ASP A 211 -12.15 -5.00 -2.85
CA ASP A 211 -13.01 -6.18 -2.98
C ASP A 211 -14.46 -5.71 -2.96
N MET A 212 -15.06 -5.55 -4.15
CA MET A 212 -16.43 -5.08 -4.28
C MET A 212 -17.44 -6.04 -3.68
N CYS A 213 -17.18 -7.35 -3.76
CA CYS A 213 -18.07 -8.39 -3.23
C CYS A 213 -18.12 -8.36 -1.69
N LYS A 214 -16.98 -8.08 -1.04
CA LYS A 214 -16.91 -7.86 0.42
C LYS A 214 -17.22 -6.42 0.83
N GLY A 215 -17.30 -5.49 -0.12
CA GLY A 215 -17.57 -4.10 0.14
C GLY A 215 -16.39 -3.33 0.72
N GLU A 216 -15.15 -3.68 0.36
CA GLU A 216 -13.93 -3.01 0.82
C GLU A 216 -13.48 -1.93 -0.18
N TYR A 217 -13.50 -0.66 0.25
CA TYR A 217 -13.17 0.49 -0.58
C TYR A 217 -12.26 1.48 0.14
N VAL A 218 -11.38 2.13 -0.60
CA VAL A 218 -10.56 3.25 -0.12
C VAL A 218 -10.83 4.46 -1.00
N ALA A 219 -11.32 5.56 -0.41
CA ALA A 219 -11.43 6.84 -1.10
C ALA A 219 -10.20 7.70 -0.80
N GLN A 220 -9.52 8.14 -1.84
CA GLN A 220 -8.45 9.13 -1.78
C GLN A 220 -9.03 10.47 -2.22
N VAL A 221 -9.07 11.42 -1.28
CA VAL A 221 -9.58 12.78 -1.51
C VAL A 221 -8.41 13.75 -1.30
N PRO A 222 -8.07 14.59 -2.29
CA PRO A 222 -7.03 15.59 -2.12
C PRO A 222 -7.48 16.65 -1.11
N TYR A 223 -6.53 17.22 -0.36
CA TYR A 223 -6.78 18.35 0.53
C TYR A 223 -5.65 19.36 0.44
N PHE A 224 -5.95 20.65 0.60
CA PHE A 224 -5.01 21.68 0.20
C PHE A 224 -4.45 22.45 1.39
N LYS A 225 -3.15 22.28 1.67
CA LYS A 225 -2.44 23.12 2.63
C LYS A 225 -2.18 24.53 2.07
N PRO A 226 -2.19 25.59 2.91
CA PRO A 226 -2.44 25.58 4.35
C PRO A 226 -3.92 25.74 4.70
N ILE A 227 -4.84 25.71 3.72
CA ILE A 227 -6.27 25.95 3.91
C ILE A 227 -6.89 24.83 4.75
N GLU A 228 -6.41 23.61 4.53
CA GLU A 228 -6.89 22.39 5.17
C GLU A 228 -5.73 21.60 5.77
N SER A 229 -6.07 20.81 6.77
CA SER A 229 -5.20 19.90 7.51
C SER A 229 -5.91 18.57 7.70
N ILE A 230 -5.13 17.51 7.98
CA ILE A 230 -5.71 16.19 8.26
C ILE A 230 -6.68 16.22 9.47
N SER A 231 -6.47 17.12 10.43
CA SER A 231 -7.37 17.29 11.58
C SER A 231 -8.76 17.81 11.20
N ASP A 232 -8.89 18.47 10.05
CA ASP A 232 -10.19 18.96 9.55
C ASP A 232 -11.06 17.81 9.01
N PHE A 233 -10.49 16.63 8.78
CA PHE A 233 -11.18 15.43 8.30
C PHE A 233 -11.69 14.59 9.46
N THR A 234 -12.64 15.17 10.21
CA THR A 234 -13.39 14.47 11.26
C THR A 234 -14.18 13.30 10.67
N GLU A 235 -14.61 12.36 11.51
CA GLU A 235 -15.45 11.23 11.09
C GLU A 235 -16.74 11.71 10.41
N GLU A 236 -17.40 12.73 10.96
CA GLU A 236 -18.59 13.35 10.38
C GLU A 236 -18.32 13.91 8.98
N ARG A 237 -17.23 14.67 8.83
CA ARG A 237 -16.84 15.22 7.52
C ARG A 237 -16.56 14.09 6.53
N CYS A 238 -15.82 13.07 6.94
CA CYS A 238 -15.52 11.91 6.10
C CYS A 238 -16.80 11.16 5.71
N CYS A 239 -17.77 11.02 6.61
CA CYS A 239 -19.07 10.44 6.27
C CYS A 239 -19.78 11.23 5.17
N ASN A 240 -19.81 12.56 5.28
CA ASN A 240 -20.40 13.42 4.26
C ASN A 240 -19.66 13.32 2.91
N LEU A 241 -18.33 13.22 2.94
CA LEU A 241 -17.51 12.98 1.75
C LEU A 241 -17.88 11.66 1.07
N ILE A 242 -17.94 10.57 1.83
CA ILE A 242 -18.29 9.25 1.30
C ILE A 242 -19.72 9.22 0.75
N GLN A 243 -20.69 9.85 1.42
CA GLN A 243 -22.06 9.97 0.89
C GLN A 243 -22.09 10.73 -0.45
N SER A 244 -21.35 11.84 -0.56
CA SER A 244 -21.20 12.59 -1.82
C SER A 244 -20.57 11.74 -2.93
N ILE A 245 -19.52 10.98 -2.60
CA ILE A 245 -18.84 10.06 -3.52
C ILE A 245 -19.77 8.93 -3.98
N ILE A 246 -20.52 8.32 -3.05
CA ILE A 246 -21.49 7.27 -3.37
C ILE A 246 -22.63 7.84 -4.23
N GLY A 247 -23.06 9.07 -3.95
CA GLY A 247 -24.19 9.71 -4.61
C GLY A 247 -25.54 9.38 -3.97
N ALA A 248 -25.54 8.90 -2.72
CA ALA A 248 -26.74 8.58 -1.96
C ALA A 248 -26.48 8.77 -0.45
N SER A 249 -27.47 9.31 0.26
CA SER A 249 -27.38 9.60 1.70
C SER A 249 -27.83 8.43 2.59
N ASP A 250 -28.59 7.49 2.03
CA ASP A 250 -29.26 6.40 2.74
C ASP A 250 -28.53 5.05 2.61
N VAL A 251 -27.41 5.00 1.91
CA VAL A 251 -26.59 3.79 1.78
C VAL A 251 -25.77 3.56 3.05
N PRO A 252 -25.95 2.42 3.75
CA PRO A 252 -25.20 2.15 4.97
C PRO A 252 -23.74 1.78 4.66
N PHE A 253 -22.81 2.46 5.33
CA PHE A 253 -21.39 2.13 5.33
C PHE A 253 -20.78 2.38 6.70
N THR A 254 -19.55 1.89 6.90
CA THR A 254 -18.78 2.15 8.12
C THR A 254 -17.37 2.59 7.75
N ILE A 255 -16.89 3.69 8.33
CA ILE A 255 -15.51 4.11 8.20
C ILE A 255 -14.65 3.22 9.10
N ARG A 256 -13.63 2.59 8.52
CA ARG A 256 -12.69 1.73 9.25
C ARG A 256 -11.45 2.48 9.69
N SER A 257 -10.96 3.39 8.85
CA SER A 257 -9.83 4.25 9.21
C SER A 257 -9.72 5.46 8.28
N ILE A 258 -9.12 6.53 8.80
CA ILE A 258 -8.82 7.77 8.09
C ILE A 258 -7.31 8.03 8.28
N ARG A 259 -6.57 8.25 7.20
CA ARG A 259 -5.13 8.53 7.25
C ARG A 259 -4.77 9.67 6.30
N GLY A 260 -3.91 10.58 6.75
CA GLY A 260 -3.25 11.52 5.86
C GLY A 260 -2.08 10.84 5.15
N TRP A 261 -1.88 11.18 3.88
CA TRP A 261 -0.76 10.70 3.08
C TRP A 261 -0.23 11.84 2.19
N GLU A 262 1.09 12.06 2.26
CA GLU A 262 1.81 12.99 1.41
C GLU A 262 2.46 12.21 0.27
N MET A 263 2.13 12.57 -0.98
CA MET A 263 2.75 11.98 -2.15
C MET A 263 4.10 12.67 -2.41
N HIS A 264 5.18 11.91 -2.39
CA HIS A 264 6.52 12.39 -2.72
C HIS A 264 7.06 11.63 -3.94
N ALA A 265 7.88 12.31 -4.74
CA ALA A 265 8.71 11.66 -5.75
C ALA A 265 10.18 11.76 -5.31
N TYR A 266 10.61 10.83 -4.47
CA TYR A 266 11.98 10.76 -3.97
C TYR A 266 12.73 9.53 -4.45
N VAL A 267 14.04 9.71 -4.64
CA VAL A 267 15.00 8.63 -4.83
C VAL A 267 16.22 8.87 -3.96
N ALA A 268 16.72 7.83 -3.29
CA ALA A 268 17.98 7.94 -2.54
C ALA A 268 19.14 8.19 -3.49
N GLU A 269 20.06 9.11 -3.15
CA GLU A 269 21.26 9.40 -3.96
C GLU A 269 22.15 8.15 -4.13
N ARG A 270 22.16 7.29 -3.13
CA ARG A 270 22.88 6.01 -3.11
C ARG A 270 22.08 4.98 -2.33
N PHE A 271 22.15 3.74 -2.79
CA PHE A 271 21.42 2.60 -2.19
C PHE A 271 22.33 1.73 -1.30
N ARG A 272 23.58 2.17 -1.10
CA ARG A 272 24.59 1.44 -0.33
C ARG A 272 25.53 2.40 0.38
N ASP A 273 25.84 2.08 1.63
CA ASP A 273 26.92 2.71 2.41
C ASP A 273 27.70 1.62 3.16
N GLY A 274 28.86 1.24 2.63
CA GLY A 274 29.65 0.12 3.15
C GLY A 274 28.89 -1.22 3.07
N ASN A 275 28.51 -1.75 4.24
CA ASN A 275 27.76 -3.00 4.42
C ASN A 275 26.27 -2.77 4.69
N VAL A 276 25.79 -1.53 4.57
CA VAL A 276 24.37 -1.16 4.68
C VAL A 276 23.80 -0.97 3.27
N PHE A 277 22.63 -1.57 3.02
CA PHE A 277 21.87 -1.47 1.77
C PHE A 277 20.48 -0.93 2.04
N LEU A 278 19.93 -0.11 1.14
CA LEU A 278 18.57 0.41 1.21
C LEU A 278 17.70 -0.26 0.14
N ILE A 279 16.49 -0.66 0.51
CA ILE A 279 15.47 -1.21 -0.41
C ILE A 279 14.08 -0.69 -0.04
N GLY A 280 13.16 -0.65 -1.01
CA GLY A 280 11.82 -0.13 -0.81
C GLY A 280 11.77 1.40 -0.78
N ASP A 281 10.79 1.94 -0.06
CA ASP A 281 10.54 3.38 0.12
C ASP A 281 11.66 4.12 0.89
#